data_AF-A0A352PZH1-F1
#
_entry.id   AF-A0A352PZH1-F1
#
_cell.length_a   1.000
_cell.length_b   1.000
_cell.length_c   1.000
_cell.angle_alpha   90.00
_cell.angle_beta   90.00
_cell.angle_gamma   90.00
#
_symmetry.space_group_name_H-M   'P 1'
#
loop_
_entity.id
_entity.type
_entity.pdbx_description
1 polymer ?
#
loop_
_entity_poly.entity_id
_entity_poly.type
_entity_poly.pdbx_seq_one_letter_code
_entity_poly.pdbx_strand_id
1 'polypeptide(L)'
;MPIWEPDKECVERDELRQLQLERLQATLNRVVRNVAFYRRRFRQVGFSPEEDFTDLRDLERLPFTTSQDVSSCYPYEMFAVPLREVVRVHSSSGTMSNPQVVGYTRQDLATWSNLVARILSAGGVTRDDVIQITFAYGLMTGGLGIHYGAERIGASVLPTSVGRTD
;
A
#
# COMPACT_ATOMS: atom_id res chain seq x y z
N MET A 1 18.31 -19.44 -3.51
CA MET A 1 17.70 -18.09 -3.41
C MET A 1 17.15 -17.96 -2.00
N PRO A 2 17.70 -17.07 -1.16
CA PRO A 2 17.18 -16.90 0.20
C PRO A 2 15.77 -16.30 0.15
N ILE A 3 14.84 -16.87 0.91
CA ILE A 3 13.51 -16.30 1.15
C ILE A 3 13.70 -15.11 2.12
N TRP A 4 13.13 -13.96 1.79
CA TRP A 4 13.41 -12.68 2.47
C TRP A 4 12.83 -12.64 3.89
N GLU A 5 11.60 -13.13 4.07
CA GLU A 5 10.90 -13.25 5.34
C GLU A 5 10.27 -14.65 5.46
N PRO A 6 11.06 -15.70 5.77
CA PRO A 6 10.56 -17.09 5.82
C PRO A 6 9.37 -17.26 6.76
N ASP A 7 9.33 -16.51 7.87
CA ASP A 7 8.23 -16.50 8.84
C ASP A 7 6.93 -15.90 8.29
N LYS A 8 6.98 -15.17 7.17
CA LYS A 8 5.81 -14.58 6.49
C LYS A 8 5.51 -15.24 5.14
N GLU A 9 6.54 -15.73 4.46
CA GLU A 9 6.44 -16.28 3.11
C GLU A 9 6.16 -17.80 3.11
N CYS A 10 6.53 -18.50 4.18
CA CYS A 10 6.33 -19.94 4.34
C CYS A 10 5.33 -20.27 5.46
N VAL A 11 4.52 -19.31 5.87
CA VAL A 11 3.48 -19.48 6.88
C VAL A 11 2.41 -20.46 6.40
N GLU A 12 1.88 -21.28 7.31
CA GLU A 12 0.82 -22.24 6.99
C GLU A 12 -0.47 -21.53 6.55
N ARG A 13 -1.28 -22.21 5.73
CA ARG A 13 -2.44 -21.56 5.08
C ARG A 13 -3.46 -21.03 6.08
N ASP A 14 -3.67 -21.74 7.18
CA ASP A 14 -4.66 -21.35 8.20
C ASP A 14 -4.12 -20.22 9.09
N GLU A 15 -2.82 -20.22 9.40
CA GLU A 15 -2.16 -19.10 10.07
C GLU A 15 -2.21 -17.82 9.22
N LEU A 16 -2.00 -17.94 7.90
CA LEU A 16 -2.14 -16.81 6.98
C LEU A 16 -3.57 -16.25 6.96
N ARG A 17 -4.58 -17.14 6.93
CA ARG A 17 -6.00 -16.74 6.96
C ARG A 17 -6.33 -15.98 8.25
N GLN A 18 -5.85 -16.48 9.40
CA GLN A 18 -6.05 -15.81 10.68
C GLN A 18 -5.40 -14.43 10.69
N LEU A 19 -4.16 -14.32 10.22
CA LEU A 19 -3.46 -13.03 10.10
C LEU A 19 -4.20 -12.04 9.18
N GLN A 20 -4.76 -12.53 8.06
CA GLN A 20 -5.55 -11.72 7.14
C GLN A 20 -6.83 -11.20 7.81
N LEU A 21 -7.55 -12.07 8.53
CA LEU A 21 -8.78 -11.72 9.25
C LEU A 21 -8.52 -10.62 10.28
N GLU A 22 -7.52 -10.81 11.15
CA GLU A 22 -7.14 -9.84 12.19
C GLU A 22 -6.77 -8.47 11.60
N ARG A 23 -5.97 -8.47 10.53
CA ARG A 23 -5.54 -7.22 9.86
C ARG A 23 -6.70 -6.52 9.16
N LEU A 24 -7.63 -7.27 8.56
CA LEU A 24 -8.81 -6.70 7.94
C LEU A 24 -9.76 -6.11 8.98
N GLN A 25 -10.01 -6.82 10.09
CA GLN A 25 -10.78 -6.28 11.22
C GLN A 25 -10.17 -4.98 11.75
N ALA A 26 -8.86 -4.94 11.98
CA ALA A 26 -8.17 -3.73 12.42
C ALA A 26 -8.29 -2.59 11.39
N THR A 27 -8.19 -2.91 10.09
CA THR A 27 -8.31 -1.94 8.99
C THR A 27 -9.72 -1.36 8.91
N LEU A 28 -10.76 -2.22 8.92
CA LEU A 28 -12.16 -1.81 8.84
C LEU A 28 -12.55 -0.93 10.04
N ASN A 29 -12.11 -1.31 11.24
CA ASN A 29 -12.30 -0.52 12.45
C ASN A 29 -11.58 0.83 12.39
N ARG A 30 -10.36 0.87 11.86
CA ARG A 30 -9.61 2.12 11.68
C ARG A 30 -10.33 3.05 10.72
N VAL A 31 -10.80 2.56 9.56
CA VAL A 31 -11.43 3.43 8.56
C VAL A 31 -12.81 3.91 8.98
N VAL A 32 -13.65 3.08 9.62
CA VAL A 32 -14.97 3.53 10.08
C VAL A 32 -14.87 4.60 11.16
N ARG A 33 -13.87 4.52 12.04
CA ARG A 33 -13.63 5.49 13.11
C ARG A 33 -13.09 6.81 12.58
N ASN A 34 -12.13 6.76 11.65
CA ASN A 34 -11.34 7.93 11.26
C ASN A 34 -11.76 8.57 9.93
N VAL A 35 -12.46 7.86 9.04
CA VAL A 35 -12.73 8.32 7.68
C VAL A 35 -14.24 8.47 7.43
N ALA A 36 -14.69 9.70 7.20
CA ALA A 36 -16.12 10.00 7.02
C ALA A 36 -16.73 9.29 5.80
N PHE A 37 -15.97 9.11 4.72
CA PHE A 37 -16.39 8.36 3.53
C PHE A 37 -16.80 6.93 3.87
N TYR A 38 -15.92 6.15 4.52
CA TYR A 38 -16.18 4.75 4.87
C TYR A 38 -17.30 4.63 5.89
N ARG A 39 -17.38 5.56 6.86
CA ARG A 39 -18.50 5.61 7.81
C ARG A 39 -19.85 5.74 7.11
N ARG A 40 -19.95 6.58 6.07
CA ARG A 40 -21.19 6.71 5.27
C ARG A 40 -21.45 5.46 4.44
N ARG A 41 -20.44 4.91 3.77
CA ARG A 41 -20.58 3.70 2.94
C ARG A 41 -21.05 2.50 3.76
N PHE A 42 -20.48 2.27 4.94
CA PHE A 42 -20.90 1.16 5.80
C PHE A 42 -22.31 1.33 6.34
N ARG A 43 -22.71 2.55 6.73
CA ARG A 43 -24.10 2.84 7.13
C ARG A 43 -25.12 2.57 6.02
N GLN A 44 -24.78 2.86 4.76
CA GLN A 44 -25.68 2.64 3.62
C GLN A 44 -26.01 1.16 3.39
N VAL A 45 -25.07 0.26 3.71
CA VAL A 45 -25.27 -1.19 3.59
C VAL A 45 -25.61 -1.84 4.93
N GLY A 46 -25.85 -1.04 5.98
CA GLY A 46 -26.15 -1.54 7.33
C GLY A 46 -25.05 -2.40 7.93
N PHE A 47 -23.78 -2.11 7.64
CA PHE A 47 -22.63 -2.91 8.05
C PHE A 47 -21.87 -2.29 9.23
N SER A 48 -21.59 -3.08 10.25
CA SER A 48 -20.79 -2.74 11.43
C SER A 48 -19.55 -3.64 11.51
N PRO A 49 -18.32 -3.13 11.28
CA PRO A 49 -17.13 -3.97 11.30
C PRO A 49 -16.90 -4.79 12.58
N GLU A 50 -17.34 -4.30 13.74
CA GLU A 50 -17.18 -4.99 15.02
C GLU A 50 -18.15 -6.18 15.17
N GLU A 51 -19.34 -6.09 14.57
CA GLU A 51 -20.41 -7.08 14.73
C GLU A 51 -20.51 -8.02 13.53
N ASP A 52 -20.18 -7.53 12.33
CA ASP A 52 -20.48 -8.18 11.06
C ASP A 52 -19.29 -8.84 10.35
N PHE A 53 -18.05 -8.52 10.74
CA PHE A 53 -16.85 -9.03 10.05
C PHE A 53 -16.17 -10.14 10.87
N THR A 54 -16.63 -11.37 10.71
CA THR A 54 -16.18 -12.54 11.48
C THR A 54 -15.41 -13.55 10.63
N ASP A 55 -15.59 -13.53 9.32
CA ASP A 55 -14.90 -14.38 8.36
C ASP A 55 -14.45 -13.56 7.13
N LEU A 56 -13.42 -14.05 6.43
CA LEU A 56 -12.92 -13.40 5.20
C LEU A 56 -13.99 -13.27 4.10
N ARG A 57 -14.98 -14.18 4.07
CA ARG A 57 -16.11 -14.12 3.11
C ARG A 57 -17.03 -12.93 3.35
N ASP A 58 -17.03 -12.35 4.56
CA ASP A 58 -17.83 -11.15 4.85
C ASP A 58 -17.39 -9.93 4.03
N LEU A 59 -16.20 -9.98 3.40
CA LEU A 59 -15.76 -8.97 2.43
C LEU A 59 -16.75 -8.79 1.27
N GLU A 60 -17.48 -9.84 0.88
CA GLU A 60 -18.46 -9.78 -0.22
C GLU A 60 -19.64 -8.85 0.10
N ARG A 61 -19.88 -8.55 1.39
CA ARG A 61 -20.93 -7.62 1.84
C ARG A 61 -20.50 -6.15 1.69
N LEU A 62 -19.22 -5.87 1.51
CA LEU A 62 -18.69 -4.52 1.47
C LEU A 62 -18.76 -3.93 0.05
N PRO A 63 -19.16 -2.66 -0.09
CA PRO A 63 -19.13 -1.99 -1.39
C PRO A 63 -17.70 -1.72 -1.83
N PHE A 64 -17.46 -1.77 -3.14
CA PHE A 64 -16.17 -1.37 -3.72
C PHE A 64 -15.90 0.13 -3.53
N THR A 65 -14.61 0.46 -3.36
CA THR A 65 -14.10 1.82 -3.49
C THR A 65 -13.54 2.01 -4.89
N THR A 66 -13.99 3.05 -5.58
CA THR A 66 -13.62 3.30 -6.98
C THR A 66 -12.63 4.46 -7.10
N SER A 67 -12.01 4.57 -8.28
CA SER A 67 -11.16 5.71 -8.62
C SER A 67 -11.89 7.06 -8.50
N GLN A 68 -13.19 7.08 -8.78
CA GLN A 68 -14.03 8.28 -8.65
C GLN A 68 -14.22 8.66 -7.19
N ASP A 69 -14.44 7.69 -6.30
CA ASP A 69 -14.57 7.95 -4.86
C ASP A 69 -13.32 8.64 -4.29
N VAL A 70 -12.14 8.18 -4.69
CA VAL A 70 -10.85 8.77 -4.28
C VAL A 70 -10.71 10.21 -4.82
N SER A 71 -11.05 10.44 -6.10
CA SER A 71 -11.00 11.77 -6.73
C SER A 71 -11.99 12.76 -6.09
N SER A 72 -13.17 12.29 -5.67
CA SER A 72 -14.17 13.10 -4.97
C SER A 72 -13.84 13.38 -3.50
N CYS A 73 -12.84 12.69 -2.93
CA CYS A 73 -12.33 12.89 -1.58
C CYS A 73 -10.95 13.59 -1.58
N TYR A 74 -10.74 14.44 -2.58
CA TYR A 74 -9.52 15.21 -2.75
C TYR A 74 -9.45 16.42 -1.79
N PRO A 75 -8.27 16.73 -1.21
CA PRO A 75 -7.01 15.99 -1.39
C PRO A 75 -6.79 14.89 -0.34
N TYR A 76 -7.39 14.99 0.84
CA TYR A 76 -7.00 14.21 2.02
C TYR A 76 -8.18 13.59 2.77
N GLU A 77 -9.42 13.68 2.28
CA GLU A 77 -10.60 13.26 3.07
C GLU A 77 -10.67 11.74 3.30
N MET A 78 -9.88 10.95 2.58
CA MET A 78 -9.72 9.50 2.84
C MET A 78 -8.57 9.16 3.79
N PHE A 79 -7.80 10.14 4.28
CA PHE A 79 -6.70 9.85 5.20
C PHE A 79 -7.25 9.43 6.55
N ALA A 80 -6.80 8.27 7.03
CA ALA A 80 -7.18 7.73 8.34
C ALA A 80 -6.28 8.23 9.49
N VAL A 81 -5.45 9.24 9.23
CA VAL A 81 -4.54 9.94 10.16
C VAL A 81 -4.50 11.42 9.80
N PRO A 82 -4.20 12.31 10.76
CA PRO A 82 -3.99 13.72 10.45
C PRO A 82 -2.76 13.92 9.56
N LEU A 83 -2.78 14.96 8.71
CA LEU A 83 -1.73 15.23 7.73
C LEU A 83 -0.32 15.36 8.36
N ARG A 84 -0.21 15.81 9.61
CA ARG A 84 1.08 15.88 10.35
C ARG A 84 1.78 14.52 10.53
N GLU A 85 1.05 13.41 10.44
CA GLU A 85 1.61 12.06 10.54
C GLU A 85 2.03 11.50 9.17
N VAL A 86 1.63 12.19 8.08
CA VAL A 86 1.97 11.83 6.71
C VAL A 86 3.32 12.45 6.35
N VAL A 87 4.26 11.60 5.94
CA VAL A 87 5.63 12.00 5.59
C VAL A 87 5.89 11.95 4.09
N ARG A 88 4.97 11.38 3.30
CA ARG A 88 5.04 11.37 1.83
C ARG A 88 3.66 11.38 1.20
N VAL A 89 3.54 12.13 0.12
CA VAL A 89 2.36 12.15 -0.73
C VAL A 89 2.77 11.77 -2.15
N HIS A 90 2.06 10.82 -2.73
CA HIS A 90 2.11 10.50 -4.15
C HIS A 90 0.80 10.93 -4.81
N SER A 91 0.88 11.23 -6.10
CA SER A 91 -0.28 11.67 -6.87
C SER A 91 -0.19 11.14 -8.29
N SER A 92 -1.32 10.69 -8.83
CA SER A 92 -1.43 10.31 -10.24
C SER A 92 -2.21 11.37 -11.01
N SER A 93 -1.72 11.70 -12.20
CA SER A 93 -2.47 12.47 -13.19
C SER A 93 -3.52 11.55 -13.81
N GLY A 94 -4.70 11.50 -13.20
CA GLY A 94 -5.87 10.83 -13.77
C GLY A 94 -6.58 11.71 -14.81
N THR A 95 -7.57 11.14 -15.51
CA THR A 95 -8.49 11.88 -16.40
C THR A 95 -9.58 12.65 -15.66
N MET A 96 -9.60 12.57 -14.32
CA MET A 96 -10.61 13.19 -13.47
C MET A 96 -10.26 14.64 -13.18
N SER A 97 -11.26 15.44 -12.78
CA SER A 97 -11.07 16.85 -12.42
C SER A 97 -10.09 17.06 -11.26
N ASN A 98 -10.07 16.12 -10.31
CA ASN A 98 -9.13 16.08 -9.21
C ASN A 98 -8.20 14.87 -9.35
N PRO A 99 -6.87 15.04 -9.17
CA PRO A 99 -5.94 13.92 -9.19
C PRO A 99 -6.16 13.01 -7.99
N GLN A 100 -5.71 11.76 -8.08
CA GLN A 100 -5.77 10.84 -6.95
C GLN A 100 -4.55 11.05 -6.07
N VAL A 101 -4.78 11.24 -4.77
CA VAL A 101 -3.74 11.54 -3.79
C VAL A 101 -3.64 10.40 -2.79
N VAL A 102 -2.42 9.92 -2.55
CA VAL A 102 -2.14 8.86 -1.57
C VAL A 102 -1.06 9.34 -0.61
N GLY A 103 -1.36 9.29 0.69
CA GLY A 103 -0.44 9.66 1.77
C GLY A 103 0.13 8.43 2.46
N TYR A 104 1.38 8.54 2.92
CA TYR A 104 2.10 7.50 3.65
C TYR A 104 2.65 8.06 4.96
N THR A 105 2.40 7.36 6.07
CA THR A 105 3.14 7.56 7.32
C THR A 105 4.55 6.96 7.20
N ARG A 106 5.40 7.24 8.17
CA ARG A 106 6.75 6.63 8.23
C ARG A 106 6.68 5.10 8.27
N GLN A 107 5.70 4.54 8.98
CA GLN A 107 5.52 3.09 9.08
C GLN A 107 5.01 2.50 7.75
N ASP A 108 4.15 3.22 7.02
CA ASP A 108 3.67 2.76 5.72
C ASP A 108 4.83 2.69 4.72
N LEU A 109 5.73 3.67 4.72
CA LEU A 109 6.93 3.63 3.87
C LEU A 109 7.85 2.47 4.25
N ALA A 110 8.09 2.23 5.54
CA ALA A 110 8.91 1.10 5.98
C ALA A 110 8.30 -0.25 5.54
N THR A 111 6.97 -0.37 5.64
CA THR A 111 6.22 -1.55 5.18
C THR A 111 6.34 -1.72 3.67
N TRP A 112 6.15 -0.65 2.91
CA TRP A 112 6.25 -0.67 1.45
C TRP A 112 7.65 -1.06 0.99
N SER A 113 8.71 -0.43 1.53
CA SER A 113 10.10 -0.78 1.21
C SER A 113 10.42 -2.24 1.52
N ASN A 114 9.89 -2.78 2.63
CA ASN A 114 10.06 -4.18 2.98
C ASN A 114 9.37 -5.14 2.01
N LEU A 115 8.13 -4.84 1.60
CA LEU A 115 7.42 -5.65 0.60
C LEU A 115 8.10 -5.61 -0.77
N VAL A 116 8.64 -4.46 -1.18
CA VAL A 116 9.39 -4.37 -2.43
C VAL A 116 10.71 -5.14 -2.34
N ALA A 117 11.43 -5.07 -1.22
CA ALA A 117 12.62 -5.91 -0.99
C ALA A 117 12.28 -7.41 -1.09
N ARG A 118 11.15 -7.84 -0.53
CA ARG A 118 10.65 -9.21 -0.65
C ARG A 118 10.43 -9.61 -2.12
N ILE A 119 9.73 -8.76 -2.89
CA ILE A 119 9.44 -9.02 -4.32
C ILE A 119 10.73 -9.11 -5.14
N LEU A 120 11.66 -8.17 -4.94
CA LEU A 120 12.95 -8.17 -5.63
C LEU A 120 13.78 -9.42 -5.27
N SER A 121 13.83 -9.78 -3.99
CA SER A 121 14.52 -10.99 -3.53
C SER A 121 13.91 -12.27 -4.12
N ALA A 122 12.58 -12.33 -4.25
CA ALA A 122 11.89 -13.42 -4.93
C ALA A 122 12.21 -13.48 -6.43
N GLY A 123 12.59 -12.35 -7.04
CA GLY A 123 13.15 -12.26 -8.39
C GLY A 123 14.64 -12.61 -8.50
N GLY A 124 15.27 -13.01 -7.38
CA GLY A 124 16.68 -13.40 -7.34
C GLY A 124 17.65 -12.25 -7.05
N VAL A 125 17.17 -11.03 -6.80
CA VAL A 125 18.00 -9.89 -6.44
C VAL A 125 18.64 -10.11 -5.08
N THR A 126 19.92 -9.80 -4.99
CA THR A 126 20.74 -9.86 -3.78
C THR A 126 21.48 -8.55 -3.58
N ARG A 127 22.20 -8.44 -2.45
CA ARG A 127 23.06 -7.29 -2.15
C ARG A 127 24.24 -7.12 -3.12
N ASP A 128 24.60 -8.17 -3.86
CA ASP A 128 25.74 -8.16 -4.78
C ASP A 128 25.35 -7.65 -6.17
N ASP A 129 24.05 -7.38 -6.39
CA ASP A 129 23.51 -6.90 -7.66
C ASP A 129 23.53 -5.37 -7.79
N VAL A 130 23.55 -4.91 -9.03
CA VAL A 130 23.36 -3.51 -9.42
C VAL A 130 22.02 -3.40 -10.16
N ILE A 131 21.11 -2.56 -9.67
CA ILE A 131 19.76 -2.40 -10.20
C ILE A 131 19.62 -1.03 -10.86
N GLN A 132 19.36 -1.02 -12.17
CA GLN A 132 18.99 0.19 -12.89
C GLN A 132 17.49 0.41 -12.83
N ILE A 133 17.07 1.57 -12.28
CA ILE A 133 15.67 1.93 -12.13
C ILE A 133 15.29 2.95 -13.20
N THR A 134 14.55 2.48 -14.20
CA THR A 134 14.07 3.26 -15.34
C THR A 134 12.64 3.80 -15.17
N PHE A 135 12.01 3.54 -14.02
CA PHE A 135 10.75 4.17 -13.65
C PHE A 135 10.95 5.64 -13.30
N ALA A 136 9.98 6.48 -13.64
CA ALA A 136 10.02 7.89 -13.29
C ALA A 136 10.12 8.10 -11.77
N TYR A 137 11.08 8.92 -11.36
CA TYR A 137 11.15 9.45 -10.01
C TYR A 137 10.31 10.73 -9.91
N GLY A 138 9.44 10.81 -8.91
CA GLY A 138 8.56 11.96 -8.70
C GLY A 138 7.26 11.57 -7.99
N LEU A 139 6.15 12.14 -8.43
CA LEU A 139 4.82 11.89 -7.85
C LEU A 139 4.30 10.47 -8.11
N MET A 140 4.82 9.79 -9.14
CA MET A 140 4.54 8.38 -9.39
C MET A 140 5.29 7.50 -8.39
N THR A 141 4.66 6.39 -7.99
CA THR A 141 5.20 5.48 -6.95
C THR A 141 6.33 4.59 -7.45
N GLY A 142 6.42 4.34 -8.76
CA GLY A 142 7.32 3.34 -9.36
C GLY A 142 8.79 3.54 -8.99
N GLY A 143 9.37 4.70 -9.31
CA GLY A 143 10.79 4.97 -9.08
C GLY A 143 11.19 4.84 -7.61
N LEU A 144 10.51 5.58 -6.73
CA LEU A 144 10.81 5.57 -5.29
C LEU A 144 10.49 4.22 -4.63
N GLY A 145 9.47 3.50 -5.08
CA GLY A 145 9.13 2.19 -4.54
C GLY A 145 10.25 1.18 -4.73
N ILE A 146 10.68 0.99 -5.98
CA ILE A 146 11.78 0.08 -6.33
C ILE A 146 13.09 0.54 -5.67
N HIS A 147 13.34 1.84 -5.64
CA HIS A 147 14.53 2.42 -5.03
C HIS A 147 14.69 2.00 -3.56
N TYR A 148 13.67 2.26 -2.74
CA TYR A 148 13.77 1.95 -1.31
C TYR A 148 13.76 0.44 -1.03
N GLY A 149 13.13 -0.38 -1.89
CA GLY A 149 13.21 -1.84 -1.76
C GLY A 149 14.59 -2.38 -2.09
N ALA A 150 15.22 -1.88 -3.15
CA ALA A 150 16.57 -2.26 -3.56
C ALA A 150 17.63 -1.87 -2.53
N GLU A 151 17.61 -0.63 -2.04
CA GLU A 151 18.51 -0.17 -0.97
C GLU A 151 18.33 -0.99 0.31
N ARG A 152 17.10 -1.42 0.62
CA ARG A 152 16.81 -2.25 1.78
C ARG A 152 17.42 -3.66 1.67
N ILE A 153 17.52 -4.24 0.48
CA ILE A 153 18.28 -5.48 0.24
C ILE A 153 19.79 -5.24 0.45
N GLY A 154 20.24 -4.01 0.20
CA GLY A 154 21.66 -3.65 0.15
C GLY A 154 22.24 -3.72 -1.26
N ALA A 155 21.39 -3.83 -2.29
CA ALA A 155 21.81 -3.77 -3.68
C ALA A 155 22.24 -2.36 -4.07
N SER A 156 23.16 -2.24 -5.04
CA SER A 156 23.54 -0.93 -5.59
C SER A 156 22.45 -0.43 -6.54
N VAL A 157 22.02 0.83 -6.39
CA VAL A 157 20.95 1.41 -7.23
C VAL A 157 21.55 2.41 -8.22
N LEU A 158 21.20 2.26 -9.50
CA LEU A 158 21.39 3.27 -10.54
C LEU A 158 20.05 3.99 -10.77
N PRO A 159 19.82 5.18 -10.19
CA PRO A 159 18.54 5.87 -10.24
C PRO A 159 18.41 6.70 -11.53
N THR A 160 18.39 6.04 -12.70
CA THR A 160 18.42 6.73 -14.01
C THR A 160 17.11 7.44 -14.34
N SER A 161 15.98 7.03 -13.73
CA SER A 161 14.64 7.54 -14.06
C SER A 161 14.26 7.28 -15.52
N VAL A 162 13.22 7.95 -16.02
CA VAL A 162 12.87 7.98 -17.46
C VAL A 162 13.87 8.86 -18.22
N GLY A 163 15.02 8.31 -18.60
CA GLY A 163 16.04 9.03 -19.36
C GLY A 163 17.40 8.34 -19.36
N ARG A 164 18.31 8.83 -20.21
CA ARG A 164 19.66 8.28 -20.48
C ARG A 164 19.64 6.86 -21.07
N THR A 165 19.08 6.74 -22.28
CA THR A 165 19.16 5.55 -23.14
C THR A 165 20.36 5.55 -24.08
N ASP A 166 21.20 6.57 -23.99
CA ASP A 166 22.31 6.86 -24.91
C ASP A 166 23.65 6.51 -24.27
#